data_AF-A0A358KKM5-F1
#
_entry.id   AF-A0A358KKM5-F1
#
_cell.length_a   1.000
_cell.length_b   1.000
_cell.length_c   1.000
_cell.angle_alpha   90.00
_cell.angle_beta   90.00
_cell.angle_gamma   90.00
#
_symmetry.space_group_name_H-M   'P 1'
#
loop_
_entity.id
_entity.type
_entity.pdbx_description
1 polymer ?
#
loop_
_entity_poly.entity_id
_entity_poly.type
_entity_poly.pdbx_seq_one_letter_code
_entity_poly.pdbx_strand_id
1 'polypeptide(L)'
;AGDPGRVVLRRLNNDEYNYSVRDLTGVPTLNPTREFPVDGAAGEGFTNAGDALGMSPALVDKFLDAGKEVARHLVLLPDGIRFSKYTTERDRADEIMVRIHQFYSRFVNVNRQLGDTWDDPATAKANVIRRNGSIPLEAYFAAALAERGALGQGEKSVAAVAAEHGLNAKYFEALWNMLNQDAAPGGSLVLNRIRALWREARLAEVKPLVETIHQWQQALWRFDPIGHIGREGGPTAWMNPQGITQSTQDFNIKLTPPKDGGDVVVYLGATNAGDGDAGDFVRWRNPRLTGGNKPDLALRDVPGLAKRLAKLHDESLALTDRYLAAVDEAASDSADAVRLAKRHGLEPDVLAAWLDYLA
;
A
#
# COMPACT_ATOMS: atom_id res chain seq x y z
N ALA A 1 60.83 -51.63 -7.37
CA ALA A 1 59.85 -51.17 -6.37
C ALA A 1 58.79 -52.25 -6.25
N GLY A 2 58.94 -53.13 -5.26
CA GLY A 2 58.18 -54.37 -5.12
C GLY A 2 57.08 -54.21 -4.08
N ASP A 3 55.97 -54.91 -4.34
CA ASP A 3 54.80 -55.19 -3.50
C ASP A 3 54.59 -54.28 -2.26
N PRO A 4 53.62 -53.35 -2.28
CA PRO A 4 53.33 -52.45 -1.16
C PRO A 4 52.79 -53.16 0.09
N GLY A 5 52.70 -54.50 0.09
CA GLY A 5 52.19 -55.29 1.20
C GLY A 5 50.68 -55.44 1.14
N ARG A 6 50.12 -56.15 2.13
CA ARG A 6 48.68 -56.37 2.21
C ARG A 6 47.95 -55.07 2.53
N VAL A 7 46.99 -54.71 1.68
CA VAL A 7 46.03 -53.64 1.97
C VAL A 7 45.06 -54.13 3.04
N VAL A 8 45.17 -53.56 4.23
CA VAL A 8 44.27 -53.87 5.35
C VAL A 8 43.05 -52.96 5.26
N LEU A 9 41.86 -53.55 5.37
CA LEU A 9 40.62 -52.78 5.41
C LEU A 9 40.59 -51.95 6.70
N ARG A 10 40.54 -50.63 6.57
CA ARG A 10 40.52 -49.70 7.70
C ARG A 10 39.17 -49.00 7.82
N ARG A 11 38.79 -48.64 9.04
CA ARG A 11 37.75 -47.63 9.27
C ARG A 11 38.31 -46.22 9.02
N LEU A 12 37.42 -45.24 8.93
CA LEU A 12 37.80 -43.84 9.06
C LEU A 12 38.29 -43.58 10.49
N ASN A 13 39.34 -42.79 10.63
CA ASN A 13 39.69 -42.22 11.93
C ASN A 13 38.62 -41.20 12.36
N ASN A 14 38.68 -40.76 13.61
CA ASN A 14 37.64 -39.93 14.21
C ASN A 14 37.47 -38.59 13.46
N ASP A 15 38.58 -37.97 13.05
CA ASP A 15 38.56 -36.71 12.30
C ASP A 15 38.00 -36.92 10.88
N GLU A 16 38.48 -37.93 10.15
CA GLU A 16 37.99 -38.32 8.83
C GLU A 16 36.49 -38.61 8.86
N TYR A 17 35.99 -39.29 9.88
CA TYR A 17 34.57 -39.56 10.05
C TYR A 17 33.78 -38.28 10.29
N ASN A 18 34.24 -37.40 11.19
CA ASN A 18 33.61 -36.11 11.45
C ASN A 18 33.54 -35.23 10.20
N TYR A 19 34.64 -35.14 9.45
CA TYR A 19 34.68 -34.37 8.21
C TYR A 19 33.73 -34.97 7.16
N SER A 20 33.75 -36.29 6.99
CA SER A 20 32.84 -36.98 6.07
C SER A 20 31.37 -36.74 6.41
N VAL A 21 31.00 -36.80 7.69
CA VAL A 21 29.63 -36.51 8.14
C VAL A 21 29.27 -35.05 7.89
N ARG A 22 30.17 -34.11 8.18
CA ARG A 22 29.92 -32.67 7.93
C ARG A 22 29.77 -32.37 6.44
N ASP A 23 30.56 -33.01 5.59
CA ASP A 23 30.49 -32.83 4.14
C ASP A 23 29.21 -33.44 3.55
N LEU A 24 28.82 -34.64 4.00
CA LEU A 24 27.60 -35.31 3.55
C LEU A 24 26.32 -34.59 4.02
N THR A 25 26.34 -34.01 5.22
CA THR A 25 25.16 -33.39 5.82
C THR A 25 25.10 -31.89 5.64
N GLY A 26 26.24 -31.23 5.41
CA GLY A 26 26.35 -29.76 5.46
C GLY A 26 26.16 -29.17 6.86
N VAL A 27 26.16 -29.97 7.93
CA VAL A 27 25.97 -29.50 9.31
C VAL A 27 27.33 -29.41 10.02
N PRO A 28 27.96 -28.22 10.07
CA PRO A 28 29.33 -28.08 10.58
C PRO A 28 29.45 -28.36 12.08
N THR A 29 28.35 -28.26 12.83
CA THR A 29 28.32 -28.46 14.28
C THR A 29 28.28 -29.93 14.69
N LEU A 30 28.11 -30.87 13.75
CA LEU A 30 28.12 -32.30 14.08
C LEU A 30 29.52 -32.74 14.53
N ASN A 31 29.57 -33.45 15.64
CA ASN A 31 30.78 -34.07 16.18
C ASN A 31 30.47 -35.47 16.75
N PRO A 32 30.05 -36.42 15.90
CA PRO A 32 29.61 -37.74 16.33
C PRO A 32 30.68 -38.56 17.06
N THR A 33 31.97 -38.29 16.82
CA THR A 33 33.05 -39.04 17.46
C THR A 33 33.49 -38.47 18.80
N ARG A 34 32.78 -37.48 19.36
CA ARG A 34 33.12 -36.85 20.65
C ARG A 34 33.33 -37.86 21.79
N GLU A 35 32.59 -38.96 21.77
CA GLU A 35 32.65 -40.00 22.79
C GLU A 35 33.38 -41.27 22.34
N PHE A 36 34.04 -41.21 21.18
CA PHE A 36 34.81 -42.34 20.68
C PHE A 36 36.14 -42.39 21.44
N PRO A 37 36.71 -43.60 21.62
CA PRO A 37 38.11 -43.71 22.04
C PRO A 37 39.02 -42.94 21.10
N VAL A 38 40.11 -42.40 21.63
CA VAL A 38 41.18 -41.78 20.82
C VAL A 38 41.72 -42.84 19.86
N ASP A 39 41.91 -42.49 18.60
CA ASP A 39 42.49 -43.40 17.62
C ASP A 39 43.91 -43.79 18.02
N GLY A 40 44.22 -45.08 17.95
CA GLY A 40 45.56 -45.57 18.17
C GLY A 40 46.51 -45.02 17.10
N ALA A 41 47.68 -44.53 17.52
CA ALA A 41 48.79 -44.32 16.62
C ALA A 41 49.50 -45.66 16.39
N ALA A 42 49.84 -45.97 15.14
CA ALA A 42 50.82 -47.03 14.89
C ALA A 42 52.18 -46.65 15.52
N GLY A 43 53.13 -47.59 15.58
CA GLY A 43 54.48 -47.32 16.11
C GLY A 43 55.18 -46.11 15.46
N GLU A 44 54.74 -45.70 14.27
CA GLU A 44 55.20 -44.55 13.48
C GLU A 44 54.46 -43.22 13.78
N GLY A 45 53.51 -43.20 14.73
CA GLY A 45 52.83 -41.97 15.16
C GLY A 45 51.62 -41.52 14.31
N PHE A 46 51.31 -42.22 13.22
CA PHE A 46 50.15 -41.88 12.36
C PHE A 46 48.85 -42.52 12.85
N THR A 47 47.78 -41.74 12.89
CA THR A 47 46.42 -42.15 13.32
C THR A 47 45.53 -42.63 12.16
N ASN A 48 46.07 -42.73 10.94
CA ASN A 48 45.37 -43.28 9.76
C ASN A 48 45.91 -44.65 9.32
N ALA A 49 46.85 -45.22 10.07
CA ALA A 49 47.41 -46.54 9.79
C ALA A 49 46.38 -47.64 10.04
N GLY A 50 46.07 -48.44 9.02
CA GLY A 50 45.00 -49.45 9.07
C GLY A 50 45.17 -50.48 10.20
N ASP A 51 46.40 -50.92 10.44
CA ASP A 51 46.73 -51.88 11.50
C ASP A 51 46.49 -51.34 12.93
N ALA A 52 46.42 -50.02 13.10
CA ALA A 52 46.16 -49.36 14.39
C ALA A 52 44.68 -48.99 14.58
N LEU A 53 43.86 -49.06 13.52
CA LEU A 53 42.43 -48.68 13.53
C LEU A 53 41.52 -49.91 13.69
N GLY A 54 41.66 -50.60 14.83
CA GLY A 54 40.81 -51.73 15.19
C GLY A 54 39.34 -51.34 15.44
N MET A 55 38.44 -52.33 15.31
CA MET A 55 37.01 -52.21 15.60
C MET A 55 36.64 -53.14 16.76
N SER A 56 36.19 -52.58 17.87
CA SER A 56 35.66 -53.33 19.02
C SER A 56 34.12 -53.31 19.02
N PRO A 57 33.45 -54.28 19.67
CA PRO A 57 31.99 -54.27 19.80
C PRO A 57 31.45 -52.96 20.38
N ALA A 58 32.09 -52.43 21.42
CA ALA A 58 31.71 -51.15 22.03
C ALA A 58 31.85 -49.96 21.08
N LEU A 59 32.85 -49.98 20.18
CA LEU A 59 33.00 -48.94 19.17
C LEU A 59 31.91 -49.02 18.10
N VAL A 60 31.45 -50.23 17.74
CA VAL A 60 30.29 -50.41 16.84
C VAL A 60 29.04 -49.78 17.45
N ASP A 61 28.78 -49.98 18.74
CA ASP A 61 27.66 -49.33 19.43
C ASP A 61 27.76 -47.81 19.37
N LYS A 62 28.97 -47.25 19.57
CA LYS A 62 29.22 -45.81 19.42
C LYS A 62 28.98 -45.31 17.99
N PHE A 63 29.33 -46.08 16.96
CA PHE A 63 28.98 -45.76 15.57
C PHE A 63 27.46 -45.78 15.33
N LEU A 64 26.73 -46.73 15.93
CA LEU A 64 25.27 -46.78 15.82
C LEU A 64 24.61 -45.59 16.51
N ASP A 65 25.11 -45.19 17.68
CA ASP A 65 24.60 -44.01 18.39
C ASP A 65 24.95 -42.70 17.67
N ALA A 66 26.15 -42.60 17.10
CA ALA A 66 26.52 -41.52 16.19
C ALA A 66 25.57 -41.48 14.97
N GLY A 67 25.25 -42.64 14.38
CA GLY A 67 24.27 -42.74 13.31
C GLY A 67 22.89 -42.23 13.71
N LYS A 68 22.43 -42.55 14.94
CA LYS A 68 21.17 -41.99 15.49
C LYS A 68 21.25 -40.48 15.69
N GLU A 69 22.37 -39.95 16.18
CA GLU A 69 22.58 -38.51 16.33
C GLU A 69 22.47 -37.81 14.98
N VAL A 70 23.21 -38.28 13.97
CA VAL A 70 23.15 -37.75 12.60
C VAL A 70 21.73 -37.85 12.03
N ALA A 71 21.03 -38.96 12.26
CA ALA A 71 19.65 -39.15 11.83
C ALA A 71 18.67 -38.16 12.48
N ARG A 72 18.94 -37.64 13.70
CA ARG A 72 18.12 -36.57 14.30
C ARG A 72 18.25 -35.23 13.58
N HIS A 73 19.23 -35.06 12.71
CA HIS A 73 19.37 -33.86 11.87
C HIS A 73 18.70 -34.02 10.49
N LEU A 74 18.27 -35.24 10.15
CA LEU A 74 17.58 -35.54 8.91
C LEU A 74 16.19 -34.90 8.88
N VAL A 75 15.85 -34.29 7.75
CA VAL A 75 14.53 -33.76 7.43
C VAL A 75 14.08 -34.42 6.14
N LEU A 76 12.93 -35.10 6.21
CA LEU A 76 12.30 -35.73 5.04
C LEU A 76 11.51 -34.67 4.26
N LEU A 77 11.68 -34.66 2.94
CA LEU A 77 10.98 -33.78 2.02
C LEU A 77 10.14 -34.64 1.05
N PRO A 78 9.09 -34.08 0.41
CA PRO A 78 8.31 -34.81 -0.59
C PRO A 78 9.15 -35.37 -1.75
N ASP A 79 10.26 -34.70 -2.09
CA ASP A 79 11.12 -34.97 -3.23
C ASP A 79 12.55 -35.42 -2.83
N GLY A 80 12.81 -35.68 -1.54
CA GLY A 80 14.12 -36.13 -1.09
C GLY A 80 14.38 -35.95 0.39
N ILE A 81 15.65 -35.70 0.73
CA ILE A 81 16.09 -35.46 2.10
C ILE A 81 17.01 -34.25 2.17
N ARG A 82 17.02 -33.57 3.31
CA ARG A 82 18.04 -32.60 3.68
C ARG A 82 18.46 -32.81 5.13
N PHE A 83 19.51 -32.13 5.54
CA PHE A 83 19.85 -32.02 6.96
C PHE A 83 19.62 -30.59 7.46
N SER A 84 19.33 -30.46 8.75
CA SER A 84 19.23 -29.18 9.46
C SER A 84 20.22 -29.19 10.61
N LYS A 85 20.76 -28.03 10.97
CA LYS A 85 21.52 -27.89 12.23
C LYS A 85 20.63 -28.06 13.47
N TYR A 86 19.31 -28.00 13.30
CA TYR A 86 18.33 -28.15 14.37
C TYR A 86 17.67 -29.52 14.37
N THR A 87 17.36 -30.00 15.57
CA THR A 87 16.72 -31.31 15.79
C THR A 87 15.24 -31.21 16.12
N THR A 88 14.72 -30.03 16.43
CA THR A 88 13.29 -29.80 16.73
C THR A 88 12.53 -29.33 15.49
N GLU A 89 11.27 -29.76 15.36
CA GLU A 89 10.40 -29.32 14.24
C GLU A 89 10.18 -27.81 14.22
N ARG A 90 10.06 -27.19 15.39
CA ARG A 90 9.89 -25.73 15.51
C ARG A 90 11.08 -24.98 14.92
N ASP A 91 12.29 -25.32 15.34
CA ASP A 91 13.49 -24.61 14.86
C ASP A 91 13.74 -24.86 13.38
N ARG A 92 13.40 -26.06 12.87
CA ARG A 92 13.45 -26.39 11.44
C ARG A 92 12.46 -25.55 10.63
N ALA A 93 11.25 -25.34 11.15
CA ALA A 93 10.25 -24.48 10.53
C ALA A 93 10.72 -23.01 10.53
N ASP A 94 11.24 -22.53 11.66
CA ASP A 94 11.77 -21.17 11.80
C ASP A 94 12.97 -20.93 10.84
N GLU A 95 13.87 -21.92 10.70
CA GLU A 95 14.96 -21.90 9.71
C GLU A 95 14.45 -21.71 8.28
N ILE A 96 13.41 -22.46 7.90
CA ILE A 96 12.79 -22.33 6.57
C ILE A 96 12.13 -20.97 6.42
N MET A 97 11.40 -20.48 7.43
CA MET A 97 10.75 -19.17 7.39
C MET A 97 11.76 -18.04 7.23
N VAL A 98 12.88 -18.09 7.95
CA VAL A 98 13.98 -17.13 7.80
C VAL A 98 14.52 -17.14 6.37
N ARG A 99 14.74 -18.31 5.78
CA ARG A 99 15.20 -18.42 4.38
C ARG A 99 14.19 -17.84 3.39
N ILE A 100 12.90 -18.11 3.58
CA ILE A 100 11.83 -17.57 2.74
C ILE A 100 11.83 -16.04 2.83
N HIS A 101 11.83 -15.49 4.04
CA HIS A 101 11.88 -14.04 4.25
C HIS A 101 13.12 -13.40 3.62
N GLN A 102 14.31 -14.01 3.77
CA GLN A 102 15.54 -13.52 3.16
C GLN A 102 15.50 -13.55 1.63
N PHE A 103 14.85 -14.55 1.04
CA PHE A 103 14.69 -14.61 -0.41
C PHE A 103 13.79 -13.49 -0.92
N TYR A 104 12.61 -13.32 -0.32
CA TYR A 104 11.62 -12.34 -0.78
C TYR A 104 12.02 -10.90 -0.47
N SER A 105 12.72 -10.63 0.63
CA SER A 105 13.17 -9.28 1.02
C SER A 105 14.10 -8.62 0.00
N ARG A 106 14.68 -9.40 -0.91
CA ARG A 106 15.48 -8.88 -2.04
C ARG A 106 14.64 -8.17 -3.10
N PHE A 107 13.34 -8.46 -3.16
CA PHE A 107 12.46 -8.04 -4.26
C PHE A 107 11.27 -7.19 -3.83
N VAL A 108 11.06 -7.04 -2.53
CA VAL A 108 9.92 -6.33 -1.93
C VAL A 108 10.39 -5.32 -0.88
N ASN A 109 9.58 -4.31 -0.63
CA ASN A 109 9.79 -3.42 0.49
C ASN A 109 9.59 -4.18 1.80
N VAL A 110 10.52 -3.98 2.74
CA VAL A 110 10.43 -4.52 4.10
C VAL A 110 10.49 -3.35 5.08
N ASN A 111 9.32 -2.96 5.60
CA ASN A 111 9.17 -1.96 6.65
C ASN A 111 8.91 -2.65 7.99
N ARG A 112 9.95 -2.67 8.84
CA ARG A 112 9.93 -3.35 10.15
C ARG A 112 9.00 -2.69 11.19
N GLN A 113 8.30 -1.60 10.84
CA GLN A 113 7.58 -0.72 11.79
C GLN A 113 6.16 -0.32 11.36
N LEU A 114 5.61 -0.85 10.26
CA LEU A 114 4.30 -0.38 9.76
C LEU A 114 3.42 -1.53 9.24
N GLY A 115 2.29 -1.77 9.92
CA GLY A 115 1.03 -2.12 9.28
C GLY A 115 0.73 -3.59 9.02
N ASP A 116 1.59 -4.54 9.37
CA ASP A 116 1.37 -5.97 9.06
C ASP A 116 0.94 -6.84 10.22
N THR A 117 0.76 -6.24 11.39
CA THR A 117 0.24 -6.89 12.60
C THR A 117 -1.15 -6.40 12.93
N TRP A 118 -1.94 -7.26 13.59
CA TRP A 118 -3.30 -6.92 13.99
C TRP A 118 -3.35 -5.69 14.93
N ASP A 119 -2.30 -5.46 15.71
CA ASP A 119 -2.24 -4.37 16.70
C ASP A 119 -1.82 -3.02 16.10
N ASP A 120 -1.57 -2.95 14.78
CA ASP A 120 -1.16 -1.71 14.14
C ASP A 120 -2.25 -0.62 14.23
N PRO A 121 -1.86 0.67 14.40
CA PRO A 121 -2.80 1.79 14.38
C PRO A 121 -3.62 1.83 13.09
N ALA A 122 -4.86 2.32 13.17
CA ALA A 122 -5.73 2.47 11.99
C ALA A 122 -5.07 3.28 10.86
N THR A 123 -4.25 4.27 11.21
CA THR A 123 -3.48 5.09 10.26
C THR A 123 -2.35 4.32 9.57
N ALA A 124 -1.69 3.40 10.28
CA ALA A 124 -0.68 2.50 9.70
C ALA A 124 -1.33 1.46 8.79
N LYS A 125 -2.50 0.94 9.17
CA LYS A 125 -3.34 0.05 8.34
C LYS A 125 -3.91 0.76 7.11
N ALA A 126 -4.13 2.07 7.19
CA ALA A 126 -4.65 2.87 6.08
C ALA A 126 -3.62 3.12 4.98
N ASN A 127 -2.31 3.14 5.26
CA ASN A 127 -1.30 3.36 4.24
C ASN A 127 -0.88 2.04 3.59
N VAL A 128 -1.69 1.64 2.63
CA VAL A 128 -1.69 0.31 2.01
C VAL A 128 -0.38 -0.04 1.31
N ILE A 129 0.35 0.97 0.83
CA ILE A 129 1.45 0.82 -0.14
C ILE A 129 2.81 0.65 0.55
N ARG A 130 2.90 1.01 1.84
CA ARG A 130 4.14 0.90 2.63
C ARG A 130 4.21 -0.38 3.48
N ARG A 131 3.38 -1.38 3.18
CA ARG A 131 3.39 -2.68 3.90
C ARG A 131 4.57 -3.56 3.48
N ASN A 132 4.97 -4.49 4.33
CA ASN A 132 5.93 -5.52 3.95
C ASN A 132 5.37 -6.33 2.78
N GLY A 133 6.24 -6.67 1.82
CA GLY A 133 5.83 -7.39 0.62
C GLY A 133 5.33 -6.49 -0.51
N SER A 134 5.24 -5.17 -0.32
CA SER A 134 4.90 -4.26 -1.41
C SER A 134 6.04 -4.16 -2.43
N ILE A 135 5.71 -3.93 -3.70
CA ILE A 135 6.71 -3.89 -4.77
C ILE A 135 7.41 -2.52 -4.76
N PRO A 136 8.76 -2.46 -4.80
CA PRO A 136 9.51 -1.19 -4.85
C PRO A 136 9.42 -0.54 -6.25
N LEU A 137 8.25 -0.01 -6.61
CA LEU A 137 7.95 0.51 -7.94
C LEU A 137 8.99 1.54 -8.44
N GLU A 138 9.53 2.40 -7.58
CA GLU A 138 10.57 3.37 -7.96
C GLU A 138 11.79 2.69 -8.60
N ALA A 139 12.24 1.56 -8.06
CA ALA A 139 13.38 0.83 -8.61
C ALA A 139 13.07 0.23 -10.00
N TYR A 140 11.86 -0.30 -10.17
CA TYR A 140 11.41 -0.84 -11.45
C TYR A 140 11.24 0.25 -12.52
N PHE A 141 10.60 1.38 -12.18
CA PHE A 141 10.42 2.49 -13.12
C PHE A 141 11.74 3.17 -13.45
N ALA A 142 12.67 3.31 -12.49
CA ALA A 142 14.00 3.84 -12.73
C ALA A 142 14.79 2.96 -13.72
N ALA A 143 14.81 1.64 -13.50
CA ALA A 143 15.46 0.71 -14.42
C ALA A 143 14.80 0.71 -15.80
N ALA A 144 13.46 0.68 -15.85
CA ALA A 144 12.71 0.73 -17.11
C ALA A 144 12.99 2.00 -17.91
N LEU A 145 13.12 3.16 -17.25
CA LEU A 145 13.40 4.44 -17.88
C LEU A 145 14.85 4.57 -18.32
N ALA A 146 15.80 4.09 -17.51
CA ALA A 146 17.22 4.10 -17.82
C ALA A 146 17.53 3.24 -19.05
N GLU A 147 16.91 2.07 -19.13
CA GLU A 147 17.16 1.06 -20.17
C GLU A 147 16.09 1.06 -21.27
N ARG A 148 15.19 2.06 -21.30
CA ARG A 148 14.04 2.10 -22.23
C ARG A 148 14.46 1.95 -23.69
N GLY A 149 15.54 2.62 -24.09
CA GLY A 149 16.07 2.56 -25.44
C GLY A 149 16.56 1.16 -25.81
N ALA A 150 17.45 0.59 -24.99
CA ALA A 150 18.01 -0.74 -25.19
C ALA A 150 16.93 -1.85 -25.16
N LEU A 151 15.96 -1.74 -24.25
CA LEU A 151 14.82 -2.66 -24.17
C LEU A 151 13.90 -2.52 -25.39
N GLY A 152 13.61 -1.29 -25.82
CA GLY A 152 12.73 -1.01 -26.97
C GLY A 152 13.33 -1.43 -28.32
N GLN A 153 14.67 -1.38 -28.44
CA GLN A 153 15.40 -1.83 -29.62
C GLN A 153 15.76 -3.33 -29.58
N GLY A 154 15.53 -4.00 -28.45
CA GLY A 154 15.86 -5.41 -28.25
C GLY A 154 17.35 -5.69 -28.03
N GLU A 155 18.16 -4.67 -27.72
CA GLU A 155 19.59 -4.81 -27.43
C GLU A 155 19.84 -5.50 -26.08
N LYS A 156 18.96 -5.23 -25.10
CA LYS A 156 18.93 -5.92 -23.81
C LYS A 156 17.61 -6.66 -23.64
N SER A 157 17.67 -7.85 -23.03
CA SER A 157 16.46 -8.53 -22.58
C SER A 157 15.99 -7.98 -21.23
N VAL A 158 14.67 -8.07 -20.97
CA VAL A 158 14.08 -7.70 -19.68
C VAL A 158 14.74 -8.46 -18.53
N ALA A 159 15.06 -9.75 -18.73
CA ALA A 159 15.73 -10.57 -17.73
C ALA A 159 17.15 -10.09 -17.41
N ALA A 160 17.91 -9.63 -18.40
CA ALA A 160 19.25 -9.09 -18.21
C ALA A 160 19.21 -7.79 -17.38
N VAL A 161 18.31 -6.87 -17.73
CA VAL A 161 18.12 -5.62 -16.97
C VAL A 161 17.64 -5.91 -15.55
N ALA A 162 16.71 -6.85 -15.37
CA ALA A 162 16.27 -7.24 -14.03
C ALA A 162 17.43 -7.78 -13.18
N ALA A 163 18.31 -8.61 -13.74
CA ALA A 163 19.48 -9.12 -13.04
C ALA A 163 20.49 -8.00 -12.69
N GLU A 164 20.76 -7.10 -13.62
CA GLU A 164 21.66 -5.94 -13.45
C GLU A 164 21.20 -5.02 -12.31
N HIS A 165 19.89 -4.79 -12.20
CA HIS A 165 19.30 -3.91 -11.19
C HIS A 165 18.80 -4.64 -9.94
N GLY A 166 18.99 -5.96 -9.81
CA GLY A 166 18.53 -6.73 -8.66
C GLY A 166 17.00 -6.83 -8.52
N LEU A 167 16.26 -6.74 -9.62
CA LEU A 167 14.80 -6.76 -9.68
C LEU A 167 14.24 -8.17 -9.91
N ASN A 168 12.96 -8.36 -9.60
CA ASN A 168 12.27 -9.60 -9.95
C ASN A 168 11.95 -9.61 -11.46
N ALA A 169 12.61 -10.49 -12.21
CA ALA A 169 12.47 -10.56 -13.67
C ALA A 169 11.02 -10.76 -14.15
N LYS A 170 10.27 -11.67 -13.50
CA LYS A 170 8.87 -11.96 -13.87
C LYS A 170 7.97 -10.74 -13.68
N TYR A 171 8.12 -10.03 -12.56
CA TYR A 171 7.38 -8.80 -12.33
C TYR A 171 7.79 -7.70 -13.31
N PHE A 172 9.09 -7.54 -13.54
CA PHE A 172 9.59 -6.51 -14.45
C PHE A 172 9.09 -6.72 -15.89
N GLU A 173 9.02 -7.96 -16.34
CA GLU A 173 8.43 -8.34 -17.63
C GLU A 173 6.94 -8.02 -17.70
N ALA A 174 6.17 -8.38 -16.66
CA ALA A 174 4.74 -8.06 -16.60
C ALA A 174 4.51 -6.53 -16.63
N LEU A 175 5.31 -5.77 -15.88
CA LEU A 175 5.25 -4.31 -15.85
C LEU A 175 5.61 -3.71 -17.20
N TRP A 176 6.74 -4.11 -17.79
CA TRP A 176 7.21 -3.61 -19.07
C TRP A 176 6.19 -3.88 -20.18
N ASN A 177 5.66 -5.09 -20.25
CA ASN A 177 4.63 -5.46 -21.23
C ASN A 177 3.35 -4.65 -21.02
N MET A 178 2.89 -4.50 -19.77
CA MET A 178 1.67 -3.74 -19.45
C MET A 178 1.80 -2.25 -19.85
N LEU A 179 2.97 -1.65 -19.60
CA LEU A 179 3.23 -0.23 -19.89
C LEU A 179 3.36 0.07 -21.39
N ASN A 180 3.87 -0.88 -22.17
CA ASN A 180 4.09 -0.72 -23.61
C ASN A 180 2.97 -1.29 -24.48
N GLN A 181 1.92 -1.87 -23.88
CA GLN A 181 0.68 -2.17 -24.58
C GLN A 181 0.01 -0.89 -25.10
N ASP A 182 -0.64 -0.99 -26.25
CA ASP A 182 -1.44 0.10 -26.79
C ASP A 182 -2.59 0.46 -25.85
N ALA A 183 -2.88 1.76 -25.77
CA ALA A 183 -4.02 2.23 -25.00
C ALA A 183 -5.29 1.91 -25.81
N ALA A 184 -6.11 0.99 -25.32
CA ALA A 184 -7.40 0.66 -25.94
C ALA A 184 -8.47 1.65 -25.44
N PRO A 185 -9.26 2.32 -26.30
CA PRO A 185 -10.30 3.24 -25.87
C PRO A 185 -11.33 2.61 -24.92
N GLY A 186 -11.68 1.33 -25.12
CA GLY A 186 -12.54 0.55 -24.20
C GLY A 186 -11.79 -0.16 -23.06
N GLY A 187 -10.50 0.16 -22.86
CA GLY A 187 -9.66 -0.41 -21.81
C GLY A 187 -9.77 0.34 -20.48
N SER A 188 -8.93 -0.02 -19.50
CA SER A 188 -8.90 0.67 -18.21
C SER A 188 -8.45 2.12 -18.37
N LEU A 189 -9.31 3.07 -17.98
CA LEU A 189 -9.02 4.51 -17.97
C LEU A 189 -7.76 4.85 -17.16
N VAL A 190 -7.62 4.23 -15.98
CA VAL A 190 -6.47 4.41 -15.09
C VAL A 190 -5.19 3.92 -15.75
N LEU A 191 -5.19 2.70 -16.31
CA LEU A 191 -4.00 2.16 -16.98
C LEU A 191 -3.65 2.93 -18.25
N ASN A 192 -4.65 3.35 -19.03
CA ASN A 192 -4.42 4.17 -20.22
C ASN A 192 -3.75 5.50 -19.86
N ARG A 193 -4.18 6.15 -18.77
CA ARG A 193 -3.53 7.37 -18.27
C ARG A 193 -2.09 7.09 -17.81
N ILE A 194 -1.86 6.01 -17.07
CA ILE A 194 -0.50 5.61 -16.64
C ILE A 194 0.41 5.33 -17.83
N ARG A 195 -0.09 4.66 -18.87
CA ARG A 195 0.65 4.40 -20.12
C ARG A 195 1.01 5.68 -20.87
N ALA A 196 0.09 6.64 -20.92
CA ALA A 196 0.36 7.96 -21.51
C ALA A 196 1.48 8.69 -20.75
N LEU A 197 1.36 8.78 -19.41
CA LEU A 197 2.40 9.37 -18.57
C LEU A 197 3.73 8.64 -18.71
N TRP A 198 3.70 7.30 -18.76
CA TRP A 198 4.90 6.48 -18.98
C TRP A 198 5.63 6.85 -20.26
N ARG A 199 4.93 7.00 -21.40
CA ARG A 199 5.56 7.31 -22.70
C ARG A 199 6.30 8.65 -22.68
N GLU A 200 5.78 9.64 -21.95
CA GLU A 200 6.36 10.98 -21.86
C GLU A 200 7.39 11.13 -20.73
N ALA A 201 7.35 10.25 -19.73
CA ALA A 201 8.23 10.32 -18.57
C ALA A 201 9.72 10.16 -18.94
N ARG A 202 10.57 10.88 -18.22
CA ARG A 202 12.03 10.69 -18.18
C ARG A 202 12.43 10.25 -16.77
N LEU A 203 13.73 10.05 -16.56
CA LEU A 203 14.27 9.60 -15.28
C LEU A 203 13.93 10.53 -14.11
N ALA A 204 13.77 11.83 -14.35
CA ALA A 204 13.41 12.80 -13.30
C ALA A 204 11.95 12.60 -12.81
N GLU A 205 11.08 12.05 -13.64
CA GLU A 205 9.65 11.88 -13.38
C GLU A 205 9.30 10.52 -12.74
N VAL A 206 10.29 9.68 -12.39
CA VAL A 206 10.07 8.39 -11.72
C VAL A 206 9.21 8.56 -10.47
N LYS A 207 9.57 9.49 -9.57
CA LYS A 207 8.84 9.70 -8.31
C LYS A 207 7.40 10.17 -8.54
N PRO A 208 7.13 11.26 -9.29
CA PRO A 208 5.76 11.68 -9.59
C PRO A 208 4.90 10.59 -10.25
N LEU A 209 5.48 9.79 -11.15
CA LEU A 209 4.78 8.70 -11.81
C LEU A 209 4.38 7.61 -10.82
N VAL A 210 5.31 7.20 -9.95
CA VAL A 210 5.05 6.19 -8.91
C VAL A 210 4.05 6.71 -7.88
N GLU A 211 4.12 7.98 -7.48
CA GLU A 211 3.14 8.61 -6.59
C GLU A 211 1.73 8.60 -7.20
N THR A 212 1.60 8.84 -8.50
CA THR A 212 0.31 8.74 -9.20
C THR A 212 -0.25 7.32 -9.15
N ILE A 213 0.60 6.31 -9.37
CA ILE A 213 0.20 4.88 -9.29
C ILE A 213 -0.21 4.53 -7.86
N HIS A 214 0.54 4.99 -6.88
CA HIS A 214 0.25 4.81 -5.47
C HIS A 214 -1.11 5.41 -5.08
N GLN A 215 -1.44 6.63 -5.52
CA GLN A 215 -2.76 7.21 -5.26
C GLN A 215 -3.91 6.34 -5.78
N TRP A 216 -3.77 5.80 -6.99
CA TRP A 216 -4.77 4.87 -7.55
C TRP A 216 -4.82 3.53 -6.82
N GLN A 217 -3.67 2.98 -6.44
CA GLN A 217 -3.64 1.75 -5.64
C GLN A 217 -4.36 1.93 -4.30
N GLN A 218 -4.14 3.06 -3.64
CA GLN A 218 -4.77 3.41 -2.37
C GLN A 218 -6.29 3.61 -2.50
N ALA A 219 -6.76 4.10 -3.64
CA ALA A 219 -8.18 4.31 -3.90
C ALA A 219 -8.90 3.01 -4.28
N LEU A 220 -8.27 2.18 -5.11
CA LEU A 220 -8.87 0.99 -5.72
C LEU A 220 -8.67 -0.29 -4.91
N TRP A 221 -7.77 -0.29 -3.92
CA TRP A 221 -7.44 -1.48 -3.14
C TRP A 221 -7.42 -1.20 -1.65
N ARG A 222 -7.94 -2.17 -0.90
CA ARG A 222 -7.82 -2.33 0.54
C ARG A 222 -6.92 -3.54 0.80
N PHE A 223 -6.04 -3.44 1.80
CA PHE A 223 -5.22 -4.57 2.23
C PHE A 223 -5.60 -4.95 3.65
N ASP A 224 -6.01 -6.20 3.85
CA ASP A 224 -6.52 -6.70 5.12
C ASP A 224 -5.42 -7.47 5.89
N PRO A 225 -5.43 -7.46 7.23
CA PRO A 225 -4.43 -8.16 8.04
C PRO A 225 -4.41 -9.68 7.80
N ILE A 226 -3.22 -10.26 7.85
CA ILE A 226 -3.01 -11.70 7.76
C ILE A 226 -3.44 -12.33 9.10
N GLY A 227 -4.32 -13.34 9.05
CA GLY A 227 -4.84 -14.07 10.24
C GLY A 227 -6.37 -14.16 10.36
N HIS A 228 -7.11 -13.30 9.65
CA HIS A 228 -8.57 -13.33 9.57
C HIS A 228 -9.11 -13.75 8.21
N ILE A 229 -8.22 -14.03 7.25
CA ILE A 229 -8.58 -14.45 5.91
C ILE A 229 -9.34 -15.78 5.98
N GLY A 230 -10.53 -15.84 5.37
CA GLY A 230 -11.36 -17.05 5.31
C GLY A 230 -12.28 -17.28 6.51
N ARG A 231 -12.36 -16.34 7.48
CA ARG A 231 -13.41 -16.38 8.51
C ARG A 231 -14.76 -16.00 7.92
N GLU A 232 -15.85 -16.52 8.51
CA GLU A 232 -17.21 -16.12 8.14
C GLU A 232 -17.38 -14.60 8.35
N GLY A 233 -17.76 -13.88 7.28
CA GLY A 233 -17.83 -12.41 7.26
C GLY A 233 -16.48 -11.68 7.27
N GLY A 234 -15.36 -12.41 7.21
CA GLY A 234 -13.99 -11.87 7.19
C GLY A 234 -13.46 -11.57 5.78
N PRO A 235 -12.23 -11.04 5.68
CA PRO A 235 -11.58 -10.80 4.39
C PRO A 235 -11.36 -12.11 3.62
N THR A 236 -11.46 -12.07 2.29
CA THR A 236 -11.26 -13.24 1.42
C THR A 236 -9.81 -13.38 0.95
N ALA A 237 -9.09 -12.27 0.88
CA ALA A 237 -7.68 -12.21 0.52
C ALA A 237 -6.93 -11.14 1.33
N TRP A 238 -5.60 -11.14 1.23
CA TRP A 238 -4.77 -10.08 1.79
C TRP A 238 -4.96 -8.73 1.06
N MET A 239 -5.24 -8.76 -0.24
CA MET A 239 -5.53 -7.58 -1.06
C MET A 239 -6.93 -7.73 -1.67
N ASN A 240 -7.83 -6.79 -1.38
CA ASN A 240 -9.22 -6.81 -1.82
C ASN A 240 -9.57 -5.52 -2.57
N PRO A 241 -10.40 -5.60 -3.63
CA PRO A 241 -10.82 -4.41 -4.36
C PRO A 241 -11.68 -3.50 -3.48
N GLN A 242 -11.53 -2.19 -3.69
CA GLN A 242 -12.32 -1.15 -3.07
C GLN A 242 -13.12 -0.43 -4.15
N GLY A 243 -14.45 -0.47 -4.03
CA GLY A 243 -15.34 0.27 -4.92
C GLY A 243 -15.24 1.76 -4.65
N ILE A 244 -14.81 2.52 -5.65
CA ILE A 244 -14.77 3.99 -5.61
C ILE A 244 -15.96 4.65 -6.30
N THR A 245 -16.69 3.89 -7.11
CA THR A 245 -17.84 4.40 -7.85
C THR A 245 -19.05 4.49 -6.94
N GLN A 246 -19.65 5.67 -6.87
CA GLN A 246 -20.93 5.90 -6.18
C GLN A 246 -21.98 6.29 -7.21
N SER A 247 -23.19 5.73 -7.09
CA SER A 247 -24.31 6.07 -7.97
C SER A 247 -24.96 7.41 -7.59
N THR A 248 -24.68 7.93 -6.39
CA THR A 248 -25.17 9.21 -5.89
C THR A 248 -24.20 9.73 -4.83
N GLN A 249 -23.87 11.01 -4.88
CA GLN A 249 -23.04 11.68 -3.89
C GLN A 249 -23.64 13.04 -3.56
N ASP A 250 -23.87 13.29 -2.27
CA ASP A 250 -24.26 14.60 -1.77
C ASP A 250 -22.99 15.40 -1.44
N PHE A 251 -22.97 16.69 -1.80
CA PHE A 251 -21.87 17.59 -1.48
C PHE A 251 -22.40 18.98 -1.09
N ASN A 252 -21.61 19.69 -0.28
CA ASN A 252 -21.90 21.05 0.17
C ASN A 252 -20.71 21.95 -0.16
N ILE A 253 -20.97 23.11 -0.75
CA ILE A 253 -19.96 24.13 -1.03
C ILE A 253 -20.23 25.32 -0.10
N LYS A 254 -19.24 25.67 0.72
CA LYS A 254 -19.32 26.88 1.53
C LYS A 254 -19.13 28.10 0.64
N LEU A 255 -20.17 28.91 0.50
CA LEU A 255 -20.12 30.17 -0.23
C LEU A 255 -19.54 31.27 0.66
N THR A 256 -18.46 31.90 0.22
CA THR A 256 -17.83 33.03 0.92
C THR A 256 -17.97 34.26 0.04
N PRO A 257 -18.73 35.28 0.46
CA PRO A 257 -18.88 36.52 -0.31
C PRO A 257 -17.51 37.20 -0.53
N PRO A 258 -17.25 37.73 -1.73
CA PRO A 258 -16.10 38.58 -1.98
C PRO A 258 -16.11 39.83 -1.08
N LYS A 259 -14.93 40.28 -0.62
CA LYS A 259 -14.80 41.45 0.26
C LYS A 259 -15.12 42.77 -0.43
N ASP A 260 -14.99 42.80 -1.75
CA ASP A 260 -15.27 43.93 -2.64
C ASP A 260 -16.75 44.02 -3.03
N GLY A 261 -17.60 43.12 -2.53
CA GLY A 261 -19.03 43.10 -2.84
C GLY A 261 -19.35 42.56 -4.24
N GLY A 262 -18.39 41.92 -4.92
CA GLY A 262 -18.62 41.27 -6.21
C GLY A 262 -19.51 40.02 -6.11
N ASP A 263 -19.90 39.51 -7.28
CA ASP A 263 -20.76 38.32 -7.39
C ASP A 263 -20.06 37.04 -6.89
N VAL A 264 -20.81 36.20 -6.17
CA VAL A 264 -20.40 34.82 -5.88
C VAL A 264 -20.77 33.93 -7.06
N VAL A 265 -19.77 33.47 -7.82
CA VAL A 265 -19.97 32.61 -8.99
C VAL A 265 -19.63 31.16 -8.66
N VAL A 266 -20.53 30.24 -8.99
CA VAL A 266 -20.36 28.79 -8.80
C VAL A 266 -20.61 28.06 -10.11
N TYR A 267 -19.68 27.19 -10.49
CA TYR A 267 -19.82 26.31 -11.66
C TYR A 267 -19.98 24.86 -11.21
N LEU A 268 -20.98 24.18 -11.77
CA LEU A 268 -21.12 22.72 -11.66
C LEU A 268 -20.66 22.09 -12.97
N GLY A 269 -19.60 21.30 -12.89
CA GLY A 269 -19.03 20.59 -14.03
C GLY A 269 -19.13 19.08 -13.86
N ALA A 270 -19.44 18.39 -14.94
CA ALA A 270 -19.33 16.94 -15.06
C ALA A 270 -18.42 16.63 -16.26
N THR A 271 -17.63 15.57 -16.16
CA THR A 271 -16.70 15.11 -17.21
C THR A 271 -16.96 13.63 -17.47
N ASN A 272 -16.61 13.17 -18.67
CA ASN A 272 -16.79 11.78 -19.10
C ASN A 272 -15.71 10.81 -18.59
N ALA A 273 -14.97 11.16 -17.53
CA ALA A 273 -13.87 10.37 -16.98
C ALA A 273 -12.77 9.92 -17.99
N GLY A 274 -12.80 10.40 -19.24
CA GLY A 274 -11.86 10.07 -20.31
C GLY A 274 -12.27 8.96 -21.29
N ASP A 275 -13.47 8.38 -21.22
CA ASP A 275 -13.95 7.37 -22.21
C ASP A 275 -14.90 7.93 -23.27
N GLY A 276 -15.26 9.21 -23.16
CA GLY A 276 -16.14 9.91 -24.10
C GLY A 276 -17.59 9.94 -23.62
N ASP A 277 -18.43 10.74 -24.25
CA ASP A 277 -19.74 11.07 -23.68
C ASP A 277 -20.81 9.97 -23.86
N ALA A 278 -20.44 8.81 -24.40
CA ALA A 278 -21.38 7.78 -24.83
C ALA A 278 -21.91 6.97 -23.63
N GLY A 279 -23.17 7.24 -23.25
CA GLY A 279 -23.83 6.53 -22.14
C GLY A 279 -23.66 7.22 -20.78
N ASP A 280 -23.06 8.40 -20.76
CA ASP A 280 -22.83 9.18 -19.56
C ASP A 280 -24.01 10.07 -19.21
N PHE A 281 -24.54 9.89 -17.99
CA PHE A 281 -25.65 10.68 -17.48
C PHE A 281 -25.35 11.20 -16.07
N VAL A 282 -25.24 12.53 -15.95
CA VAL A 282 -25.15 13.20 -14.65
C VAL A 282 -26.44 13.95 -14.37
N ARG A 283 -27.03 13.69 -13.19
CA ARG A 283 -28.25 14.37 -12.74
C ARG A 283 -27.99 15.14 -11.46
N TRP A 284 -27.91 16.46 -11.57
CA TRP A 284 -27.91 17.37 -10.42
C TRP A 284 -29.31 17.37 -9.77
N ARG A 285 -29.39 16.96 -8.51
CA ARG A 285 -30.66 16.83 -7.77
C ARG A 285 -30.70 17.77 -6.58
N ASN A 286 -31.84 18.45 -6.41
CA ASN A 286 -32.16 19.30 -5.27
C ASN A 286 -31.08 20.36 -4.89
N PRO A 287 -30.56 21.14 -5.85
CA PRO A 287 -29.60 22.19 -5.53
C PRO A 287 -30.30 23.32 -4.74
N ARG A 288 -29.72 23.70 -3.60
CA ARG A 288 -30.31 24.67 -2.66
C ARG A 288 -29.24 25.42 -1.88
N LEU A 289 -29.57 26.64 -1.48
CA LEU A 289 -28.82 27.46 -0.53
C LEU A 289 -29.35 27.19 0.87
N THR A 290 -28.43 26.98 1.81
CA THR A 290 -28.75 26.74 3.23
C THR A 290 -27.91 27.69 4.09
N GLY A 291 -28.46 28.17 5.21
CA GLY A 291 -27.73 29.02 6.16
C GLY A 291 -28.56 30.11 6.82
N GLY A 292 -27.93 30.86 7.74
CA GLY A 292 -28.51 32.05 8.37
C GLY A 292 -29.75 31.80 9.25
N ASN A 293 -29.95 30.57 9.76
CA ASN A 293 -31.18 30.14 10.43
C ASN A 293 -32.47 30.41 9.62
N LYS A 294 -32.34 30.48 8.28
CA LYS A 294 -33.47 30.62 7.36
C LYS A 294 -33.82 29.26 6.75
N PRO A 295 -35.05 29.07 6.24
CA PRO A 295 -35.42 27.89 5.46
C PRO A 295 -34.53 27.72 4.22
N ASP A 296 -34.31 26.47 3.82
CA ASP A 296 -33.59 26.14 2.59
C ASP A 296 -34.23 26.82 1.38
N LEU A 297 -33.42 27.48 0.55
CA LEU A 297 -33.84 28.14 -0.67
C LEU A 297 -33.39 27.33 -1.90
N ALA A 298 -34.32 26.73 -2.63
CA ALA A 298 -33.97 26.01 -3.85
C ALA A 298 -33.40 26.96 -4.91
N LEU A 299 -32.38 26.54 -5.66
CA LEU A 299 -31.76 27.42 -6.67
C LEU A 299 -32.73 27.88 -7.76
N ARG A 300 -33.77 27.09 -8.05
CA ARG A 300 -34.84 27.48 -8.98
C ARG A 300 -35.65 28.70 -8.51
N ASP A 301 -35.68 28.96 -7.21
CA ASP A 301 -36.50 30.02 -6.60
C ASP A 301 -35.68 31.32 -6.39
N VAL A 302 -34.35 31.27 -6.56
CA VAL A 302 -33.44 32.43 -6.42
C VAL A 302 -33.83 33.61 -7.33
N PRO A 303 -34.14 33.42 -8.64
CA PRO A 303 -34.56 34.54 -9.48
C PRO A 303 -35.88 35.18 -9.00
N GLY A 304 -36.79 34.39 -8.45
CA GLY A 304 -38.05 34.88 -7.87
C GLY A 304 -37.81 35.71 -6.62
N LEU A 305 -36.91 35.25 -5.75
CA LEU A 305 -36.50 36.01 -4.57
C LEU A 305 -35.85 37.35 -4.95
N ALA A 306 -34.93 37.36 -5.91
CA ALA A 306 -34.27 38.58 -6.38
C ALA A 306 -35.28 39.62 -6.89
N LYS A 307 -36.26 39.20 -7.69
CA LYS A 307 -37.36 40.07 -8.15
C LYS A 307 -38.20 40.62 -6.99
N ARG A 308 -38.50 39.77 -6.00
CA ARG A 308 -39.27 40.19 -4.83
C ARG A 308 -38.49 41.19 -3.96
N LEU A 309 -37.19 40.98 -3.79
CA LEU A 309 -36.31 41.91 -3.08
C LEU A 309 -36.20 43.25 -3.80
N ALA A 310 -36.04 43.25 -5.13
CA ALA A 310 -36.05 44.48 -5.92
C ALA A 310 -37.37 45.24 -5.78
N LYS A 311 -38.50 44.53 -5.86
CA LYS A 311 -39.82 45.14 -5.65
C LYS A 311 -39.99 45.71 -4.23
N LEU A 312 -39.59 44.95 -3.22
CA LEU A 312 -39.62 45.41 -1.82
C LEU A 312 -38.74 46.65 -1.61
N HIS A 313 -37.59 46.71 -2.28
CA HIS A 313 -36.72 47.88 -2.27
C HIS A 313 -37.42 49.10 -2.90
N ASP A 314 -38.02 48.95 -4.09
CA ASP A 314 -38.74 50.03 -4.75
C ASP A 314 -39.97 50.50 -3.93
N GLU A 315 -40.74 49.56 -3.39
CA GLU A 315 -41.88 49.83 -2.48
C GLU A 315 -41.41 50.55 -1.21
N SER A 316 -40.24 50.18 -0.67
CA SER A 316 -39.68 50.81 0.52
C SER A 316 -39.18 52.23 0.25
N LEU A 317 -38.52 52.45 -0.89
CA LEU A 317 -38.07 53.79 -1.33
C LEU A 317 -39.26 54.74 -1.54
N ALA A 318 -40.39 54.24 -2.03
CA ALA A 318 -41.61 55.04 -2.17
C ALA A 318 -42.20 55.49 -0.82
N LEU A 319 -41.83 54.82 0.29
CA LEU A 319 -42.28 55.12 1.65
C LEU A 319 -41.19 55.81 2.50
N THR A 320 -40.16 56.37 1.86
CA THR A 320 -39.01 56.99 2.55
C THR A 320 -39.42 58.04 3.58
N ASP A 321 -40.41 58.88 3.27
CA ASP A 321 -40.94 59.91 4.18
C ASP A 321 -41.48 59.31 5.48
N ARG A 322 -42.18 58.18 5.39
CA ARG A 322 -42.72 57.46 6.54
C ARG A 322 -41.65 56.73 7.33
N TYR A 323 -40.67 56.12 6.65
CA TYR A 323 -39.52 55.51 7.34
C TYR A 323 -38.73 56.57 8.13
N LEU A 324 -38.49 57.75 7.56
CA LEU A 324 -37.82 58.85 8.26
C LEU A 324 -38.64 59.39 9.44
N ALA A 325 -39.96 59.54 9.29
CA ALA A 325 -40.83 59.96 10.39
C ALA A 325 -40.84 58.93 11.55
N ALA A 326 -40.82 57.64 11.22
CA ALA A 326 -40.70 56.58 12.21
C ALA A 326 -39.33 56.62 12.92
N VAL A 327 -38.23 56.87 12.20
CA VAL A 327 -36.89 56.99 12.81
C VAL A 327 -36.80 58.19 13.75
N ASP A 328 -37.35 59.35 13.38
CA ASP A 328 -37.40 60.55 14.24
C ASP A 328 -38.21 60.31 15.53
N GLU A 329 -39.32 59.58 15.42
CA GLU A 329 -40.12 59.17 16.57
C GLU A 329 -39.36 58.18 17.49
N ALA A 330 -38.59 57.25 16.91
CA ALA A 330 -37.74 56.34 17.67
C ALA A 330 -36.60 57.06 18.42
N ALA A 331 -36.09 58.18 17.88
CA ALA A 331 -35.09 59.00 18.57
C ALA A 331 -35.66 59.71 19.81
N SER A 332 -36.98 59.91 19.83
CA SER A 332 -37.71 60.62 20.89
C SER A 332 -38.29 59.70 21.96
N ASP A 333 -38.60 58.45 21.61
CA ASP A 333 -39.23 57.45 22.48
C ASP A 333 -38.61 56.07 22.20
N SER A 334 -38.22 55.31 23.23
CA SER A 334 -37.51 54.03 23.09
C SER A 334 -38.46 52.88 22.68
N ALA A 335 -39.18 53.07 21.58
CA ALA A 335 -40.13 52.11 21.07
C ALA A 335 -39.44 50.99 20.29
N ASP A 336 -39.92 49.76 20.50
CA ASP A 336 -39.49 48.58 19.74
C ASP A 336 -39.90 48.72 18.25
N ALA A 337 -38.95 48.46 17.34
CA ALA A 337 -39.10 48.61 15.89
C ALA A 337 -40.37 47.93 15.34
N VAL A 338 -40.78 46.79 15.91
CA VAL A 338 -41.99 46.07 15.49
C VAL A 338 -43.27 46.88 15.77
N ARG A 339 -43.33 47.55 16.92
CA ARG A 339 -44.49 48.40 17.30
C ARG A 339 -44.54 49.67 16.46
N LEU A 340 -43.37 50.26 16.20
CA LEU A 340 -43.24 51.47 15.41
C LEU A 340 -43.60 51.22 13.94
N ALA A 341 -43.09 50.13 13.36
CA ALA A 341 -43.44 49.68 12.02
C ALA A 341 -44.95 49.48 11.87
N LYS A 342 -45.60 48.82 12.83
CA LYS A 342 -47.06 48.63 12.82
C LYS A 342 -47.84 49.95 12.87
N ARG A 343 -47.37 50.94 13.64
CA ARG A 343 -48.01 52.26 13.77
C ARG A 343 -47.95 53.05 12.46
N HIS A 344 -46.81 52.97 11.78
CA HIS A 344 -46.57 53.68 10.51
C HIS A 344 -46.97 52.89 9.26
N GLY A 345 -47.40 51.63 9.43
CA GLY A 345 -47.74 50.73 8.32
C GLY A 345 -46.54 50.35 7.46
N LEU A 346 -45.40 50.10 8.10
CA LEU A 346 -44.10 49.81 7.47
C LEU A 346 -43.69 48.35 7.70
N GLU A 347 -42.75 47.86 6.89
CA GLU A 347 -42.14 46.55 7.08
C GLU A 347 -41.11 46.60 8.24
N PRO A 348 -41.26 45.78 9.29
CA PRO A 348 -40.40 45.85 10.48
C PRO A 348 -38.91 45.63 10.19
N ASP A 349 -38.57 44.66 9.34
CA ASP A 349 -37.19 44.33 9.00
C ASP A 349 -36.51 45.47 8.23
N VAL A 350 -37.27 46.19 7.40
CA VAL A 350 -36.78 47.36 6.66
C VAL A 350 -36.60 48.55 7.61
N LEU A 351 -37.56 48.80 8.50
CA LEU A 351 -37.45 49.87 9.50
C LEU A 351 -36.25 49.65 10.43
N ALA A 352 -35.99 48.41 10.84
CA ALA A 352 -34.81 48.07 11.63
C ALA A 352 -33.51 48.44 10.89
N ALA A 353 -33.41 48.15 9.58
CA ALA A 353 -32.26 48.55 8.78
C ALA A 353 -32.12 50.08 8.64
N TRP A 354 -33.22 50.83 8.54
CA TRP A 354 -33.21 52.30 8.55
C TRP A 354 -32.73 52.86 9.90
N LEU A 355 -33.19 52.28 11.01
CA LEU A 355 -32.74 52.65 12.36
C LEU A 355 -31.25 52.35 12.53
N ASP A 356 -30.77 51.18 12.11
CA ASP A 356 -29.35 50.82 12.19
C ASP A 356 -28.47 51.71 11.30
N TYR A 357 -28.98 52.17 10.16
CA TYR A 357 -28.23 53.01 9.21
C TYR A 357 -28.18 54.49 9.62
N LEU A 358 -29.24 54.99 10.29
CA LEU A 358 -29.39 56.39 10.67
C LEU A 358 -29.15 56.69 12.16
N ALA A 359 -29.01 55.66 13.01
CA ALA A 359 -28.50 55.77 14.37
C ALA A 359 -27.03 56.21 14.37
#